data_AF-S6WAL0-F1
#
_entry.id   AF-S6WAL0-F1
#
_cell.length_a   1.000
_cell.length_b   1.000
_cell.length_c   1.000
_cell.angle_alpha   90.00
_cell.angle_beta   90.00
_cell.angle_gamma   90.00
#
_symmetry.space_group_name_H-M   'P 1'
#
loop_
_entity.id
_entity.type
_entity.pdbx_description
1 polymer ?
#
loop_
_entity_poly.entity_id
_entity_poly.type
_entity_poly.pdbx_seq_one_letter_code
_entity_poly.pdbx_strand_id
1 'polypeptide(L)'
;MPLQVLQTMGIDPKNCMCVAMVGNSMADKIQDGSILGVDRELTQVIDGEIYALEHGGILRVRYLYRLPNGGLRLRSHNDAEYPDEVFSGEDIARENIRILGWIFWWSTLNSRRNAMLLL
;
A
#
# COMPACT_ATOMS: atom_id res chain seq x y z
N MET A 1 -7.30 -12.02 6.19
CA MET A 1 -6.44 -12.83 5.31
C MET A 1 -6.35 -14.25 5.86
N PRO A 2 -6.50 -15.29 5.02
CA PRO A 2 -6.32 -16.68 5.46
C PRO A 2 -4.86 -17.00 5.82
N LEU A 3 -4.62 -17.78 6.88
CA LEU A 3 -3.27 -18.18 7.31
C LEU A 3 -2.47 -18.91 6.20
N GLN A 4 -3.16 -19.64 5.33
CA GLN A 4 -2.53 -20.37 4.23
C GLN A 4 -1.89 -19.46 3.18
N VAL A 5 -2.34 -18.20 3.06
CA VAL A 5 -1.68 -17.21 2.19
C VAL A 5 -0.29 -16.89 2.74
N LEU A 6 -0.16 -16.65 4.04
CA LEU A 6 1.12 -16.40 4.70
C LEU A 6 2.09 -17.57 4.52
N GLN A 7 1.60 -18.80 4.74
CA GLN A 7 2.40 -20.01 4.58
C GLN A 7 2.90 -20.19 3.15
N THR A 8 2.04 -19.98 2.16
CA THR A 8 2.40 -20.08 0.73
C THR A 8 3.46 -19.05 0.34
N MET A 9 3.38 -17.86 0.92
CA MET A 9 4.32 -16.76 0.65
C MET A 9 5.57 -16.81 1.53
N GLY A 10 5.65 -17.73 2.50
CA GLY A 10 6.78 -17.83 3.43
C GLY A 10 6.88 -16.67 4.43
N ILE A 11 5.78 -15.97 4.72
CA ILE A 11 5.76 -14.78 5.58
C ILE A 11 5.47 -15.19 7.03
N ASP A 12 6.32 -14.79 7.98
CA ASP A 12 6.03 -14.94 9.41
C ASP A 12 4.85 -14.03 9.78
N PRO A 13 3.76 -14.55 10.38
CA PRO A 13 2.64 -13.74 10.84
C PRO A 13 3.02 -12.52 11.71
N LYS A 14 4.14 -12.57 12.45
CA LYS A 14 4.65 -11.44 13.25
C LYS A 14 5.16 -10.27 12.42
N ASN A 15 5.62 -10.57 11.21
CA ASN A 15 6.12 -9.59 10.23
C ASN A 15 5.00 -9.11 9.30
N CYS A 16 3.83 -9.72 9.35
CA CYS A 16 2.65 -9.26 8.63
C CYS A 16 1.91 -8.17 9.41
N MET A 17 1.48 -7.13 8.70
CA MET A 17 0.51 -6.15 9.18
C MET A 17 -0.71 -6.14 8.26
N CYS A 18 -1.89 -5.85 8.83
CA CYS A 18 -3.08 -5.59 8.04
C CYS A 18 -3.44 -4.11 8.12
N VAL A 19 -3.71 -3.49 6.97
CA VAL A 19 -4.20 -2.11 6.88
C VAL A 19 -5.47 -2.06 6.02
N ALA A 20 -6.27 -1.01 6.20
CA ALA A 20 -7.41 -0.75 5.33
C ALA A 20 -7.00 0.22 4.22
N MET A 21 -7.45 -0.04 3.00
CA MET A 21 -7.42 0.93 1.92
C MET A 21 -8.40 2.06 2.24
N VAL A 22 -7.94 3.31 2.13
CA VAL A 22 -8.77 4.50 2.33
C VAL A 22 -8.68 5.39 1.10
N GLY A 23 -9.83 5.82 0.60
CA GLY A 23 -9.94 6.68 -0.57
C GLY A 23 -9.86 5.92 -1.89
N ASN A 24 -9.80 6.67 -2.98
CA ASN A 24 -9.96 6.18 -4.36
C ASN A 24 -8.67 6.22 -5.20
N SER A 25 -7.51 6.50 -4.60
CA SER A 25 -6.24 6.58 -5.36
C SER A 25 -5.85 5.25 -6.04
N MET A 26 -6.37 4.13 -5.52
CA MET A 26 -6.16 2.79 -6.08
C MET A 26 -7.46 2.15 -6.57
N ALA A 27 -8.58 2.87 -6.66
CA ALA A 27 -9.95 2.31 -6.70
C ALA A 27 -10.19 1.20 -7.72
N ASP A 28 -9.67 1.33 -8.95
CA ASP A 28 -9.88 0.34 -10.02
C ASP A 28 -9.08 -0.96 -9.81
N LYS A 29 -8.08 -0.94 -8.90
CA LYS A 29 -7.24 -2.08 -8.54
C LYS A 29 -7.55 -2.61 -7.14
N ILE A 30 -7.69 -1.71 -6.18
CA ILE A 30 -7.92 -1.94 -4.76
C ILE A 30 -8.98 -0.93 -4.31
N GLN A 31 -10.19 -1.45 -4.05
CA GLN A 31 -11.34 -0.63 -3.68
C GLN A 31 -11.16 -0.04 -2.27
N ASP A 32 -11.78 1.11 -2.03
CA ASP A 32 -11.92 1.69 -0.69
C ASP A 32 -12.51 0.65 0.30
N GLY A 33 -11.96 0.61 1.51
CA GLY A 33 -12.33 -0.36 2.54
C GLY A 33 -11.75 -1.78 2.38
N SER A 34 -10.99 -2.06 1.32
CA SER A 34 -10.28 -3.35 1.19
C SER A 34 -9.26 -3.55 2.30
N ILE A 35 -9.10 -4.78 2.78
CA ILE A 35 -8.04 -5.12 3.74
C ILE A 35 -6.80 -5.60 2.98
N LEU A 36 -5.65 -5.02 3.31
CA LEU A 36 -4.37 -5.26 2.67
C LEU A 36 -3.43 -5.99 3.64
N GLY A 37 -2.78 -7.04 3.17
CA GLY A 37 -1.67 -7.70 3.85
C GLY A 37 -0.35 -7.04 3.44
N VAL A 38 0.40 -6.57 4.44
CA VAL A 38 1.69 -5.89 4.28
C VAL A 38 2.78 -6.77 4.89
N ASP A 39 3.78 -7.11 4.08
CA ASP A 39 5.01 -7.75 4.53
C ASP A 39 6.02 -6.67 4.94
N ARG A 40 6.27 -6.55 6.25
CA ARG A 40 7.11 -5.50 6.83
C ARG A 40 8.62 -5.75 6.66
N GLU A 41 9.03 -6.95 6.27
CA GLU A 41 10.45 -7.24 5.99
C GLU A 41 10.85 -6.74 4.60
N LEU A 42 9.89 -6.59 3.69
CA LEU A 42 10.12 -6.17 2.32
C LEU A 42 9.91 -4.67 2.13
N THR A 43 10.89 -3.88 2.56
CA THR A 43 10.91 -2.42 2.38
C THR A 43 11.80 -1.98 1.21
N GLN A 44 12.63 -2.87 0.66
CA GLN A 44 13.39 -2.59 -0.55
C GLN A 44 12.45 -2.53 -1.76
N VAL A 45 12.49 -1.42 -2.49
CA VAL A 45 11.60 -1.18 -3.63
C VAL A 45 11.98 -2.06 -4.83
N ILE A 46 10.99 -2.81 -5.31
CA ILE A 46 10.94 -3.39 -6.64
C ILE A 46 10.03 -2.48 -7.48
N ASP A 47 10.54 -2.02 -8.62
CA ASP A 47 9.86 -1.01 -9.42
C ASP A 47 8.53 -1.54 -9.97
N GLY A 48 7.45 -0.79 -9.76
CA GLY A 48 6.11 -1.14 -10.20
C GLY A 48 5.32 -2.03 -9.25
N GLU A 49 5.89 -2.38 -8.08
CA GLU A 49 5.17 -3.08 -7.02
C GLU A 49 4.42 -2.10 -6.09
N ILE A 50 3.41 -2.60 -5.39
CA ILE A 50 2.55 -1.80 -4.51
C ILE A 50 3.07 -1.89 -3.07
N TYR A 51 3.22 -0.74 -2.43
CA TYR A 51 3.71 -0.65 -1.05
C TYR A 51 2.77 0.16 -0.17
N ALA A 52 2.77 -0.17 1.11
CA ALA A 52 2.27 0.71 2.15
C ALA A 52 3.39 1.67 2.57
N LEU A 53 3.09 2.96 2.63
CA LEU A 53 4.00 4.01 3.05
C LEU A 53 3.37 4.83 4.16
N GLU A 54 4.19 5.36 5.04
CA GLU A 54 3.84 6.51 5.86
C GLU A 54 4.51 7.75 5.25
N HIS A 55 3.73 8.82 5.04
CA HIS A 55 4.24 10.11 4.63
C HIS A 55 3.66 11.14 5.62
N GLY A 56 4.51 11.73 6.46
CA GLY A 56 4.07 12.74 7.43
C GLY A 56 3.00 12.22 8.41
N GLY A 57 3.04 10.93 8.76
CA GLY A 57 2.05 10.27 9.63
C GLY A 57 0.79 9.77 8.91
N ILE A 58 0.68 9.97 7.59
CA ILE A 58 -0.45 9.51 6.78
C ILE A 58 -0.08 8.21 6.08
N LEU A 59 -0.91 7.18 6.24
CA LEU A 59 -0.79 5.93 5.47
C LEU A 59 -1.15 6.17 4.01
N ARG A 60 -0.27 5.77 3.09
CA ARG A 60 -0.47 5.85 1.64
C ARG A 60 -0.23 4.48 1.02
N VAL A 61 -0.99 4.17 -0.03
CA VAL A 61 -0.83 2.95 -0.83
C VAL A 61 -0.54 3.37 -2.26
N ARG A 62 0.66 3.06 -2.74
CA ARG A 62 1.16 3.52 -4.05
C ARG A 62 1.99 2.45 -4.72
N TYR A 63 2.04 2.49 -6.05
CA TYR A 63 3.13 1.89 -6.80
C TYR A 63 4.40 2.70 -6.54
N LEU A 64 5.51 2.01 -6.33
CA LEU A 64 6.81 2.66 -6.12
C LEU A 64 7.76 2.39 -7.28
N TYR A 65 8.52 3.42 -7.65
CA TYR A 65 9.62 3.31 -8.61
C TYR A 65 10.83 4.06 -8.07
N ARG A 66 11.99 3.41 -8.08
CA ARG A 66 13.26 4.04 -7.70
C ARG A 66 13.67 5.05 -8.77
N LEU A 67 14.24 6.14 -8.31
CA LEU A 67 14.92 7.13 -9.13
C LEU A 67 16.40 7.21 -8.72
N PRO A 68 17.28 7.78 -9.55
CA PRO A 68 18.67 8.01 -9.18
C PRO A 68 18.82 8.77 -7.85
N ASN A 69 19.97 8.60 -7.21
CA ASN A 69 20.34 9.28 -5.96
C ASN A 69 19.34 9.06 -4.81
N GLY A 70 18.72 7.87 -4.76
CA GLY A 70 17.78 7.50 -3.71
C GLY A 70 16.41 8.16 -3.84
N GLY A 71 16.09 8.78 -4.97
CA GLY A 71 14.76 9.32 -5.21
C GLY A 71 13.69 8.23 -5.38
N LEU A 72 12.44 8.64 -5.26
CA LEU A 72 11.28 7.75 -5.31
C LEU A 72 10.14 8.43 -6.06
N ARG A 73 9.51 7.70 -6.97
CA ARG A 73 8.25 8.10 -7.60
C ARG A 73 7.11 7.27 -7.02
N LEU A 74 6.10 7.96 -6.50
CA LEU A 74 4.85 7.40 -6.00
C LEU A 74 3.80 7.55 -7.09
N ARG A 75 3.21 6.44 -7.51
CA ARG A 75 2.15 6.42 -8.52
C ARG A 75 0.86 5.84 -7.97
N SER A 76 -0.24 6.54 -8.19
CA SER A 76 -1.59 6.05 -7.96
C SER A 76 -2.04 5.17 -9.13
N HIS A 77 -2.97 4.25 -8.90
CA HIS A 77 -3.62 3.55 -10.01
C HIS A 77 -4.61 4.48 -10.73
N ASN A 78 -5.33 5.32 -9.96
CA ASN A 78 -6.17 6.41 -10.46
C ASN A 78 -5.31 7.64 -10.75
N ASP A 79 -4.41 7.55 -11.72
CA ASP A 79 -3.43 8.60 -12.05
C ASP A 79 -4.04 9.82 -12.75
N ALA A 80 -5.21 9.66 -13.37
CA ALA A 80 -5.97 10.77 -13.95
C ALA A 80 -6.40 11.82 -12.90
N GLU A 81 -6.75 11.38 -11.69
CA GLU A 81 -7.10 12.25 -10.57
C GLU A 81 -5.90 12.52 -9.65
N TYR A 82 -4.99 11.53 -9.52
CA TYR A 82 -3.84 11.58 -8.62
C TYR A 82 -2.54 11.38 -9.41
N PRO A 83 -1.98 12.44 -10.03
CA PRO A 83 -0.78 12.34 -10.85
C PRO A 83 0.44 11.87 -10.05
N ASP A 84 1.46 11.39 -10.76
CA ASP A 84 2.71 10.91 -10.17
C ASP A 84 3.36 11.99 -9.28
N GLU A 85 3.78 11.57 -8.09
CA GLU A 85 4.57 12.39 -7.16
C GLU A 85 6.03 11.93 -7.21
N VAL A 86 6.96 12.87 -7.30
CA VAL A 86 8.40 12.59 -7.39
C VAL A 86 9.12 13.25 -6.24
N PHE A 87 9.87 12.45 -5.49
CA PHE A 87 10.66 12.89 -4.35
C PHE A 87 12.14 12.57 -4.61
N SER A 88 13.02 13.54 -4.36
CA SER A 88 14.46 13.27 -4.28
C SER A 88 14.79 12.50 -3.00
N GLY A 89 16.01 11.96 -2.91
CA GLY A 89 16.48 11.34 -1.67
C GLY A 89 16.46 12.30 -0.47
N GLU A 90 16.71 13.60 -0.70
CA GLU A 90 16.64 14.64 0.33
C GLU A 90 15.20 14.91 0.77
N ASP A 91 14.25 14.95 -0.17
CA ASP A 91 12.83 15.16 0.13
C ASP A 91 12.26 14.02 0.97
N ILE A 92 12.63 12.77 0.66
CA ILE A 92 12.22 11.58 1.43
C ILE A 92 12.63 11.72 2.91
N ALA A 93 13.86 12.16 3.17
CA ALA A 93 14.34 12.36 4.54
C ALA A 93 13.64 13.54 5.23
N ARG A 94 13.48 14.67 4.50
CA ARG A 94 12.87 15.90 5.03
C ARG A 94 11.39 15.73 5.35
N GLU A 95 10.66 14.98 4.54
CA GLU A 95 9.20 14.78 4.65
C GLU A 95 8.83 13.51 5.43
N ASN A 96 9.84 12.81 5.96
CA ASN A 96 9.68 11.57 6.74
C ASN A 96 8.83 10.53 5.99
N ILE A 97 9.22 10.25 4.74
CA ILE A 97 8.59 9.21 3.92
C ILE A 97 9.22 7.86 4.28
N ARG A 98 8.41 6.94 4.79
CA ARG A 98 8.84 5.62 5.25
C ARG A 98 8.06 4.53 4.54
N ILE A 99 8.77 3.57 3.93
CA ILE A 99 8.15 2.37 3.39
C ILE A 99 7.87 1.43 4.56
N LEU A 100 6.60 1.08 4.74
CA LEU A 100 6.16 0.19 5.82
C LEU A 100 6.25 -1.29 5.42
N GLY A 101 6.18 -1.59 4.12
CA GLY A 101 6.31 -2.92 3.58
C GLY A 101 5.60 -3.12 2.23
N TRP A 102 5.89 -4.23 1.58
CA TRP A 102 5.26 -4.64 0.32
C TRP A 102 3.85 -5.17 0.56
N ILE A 103 2.90 -4.79 -0.29
CA ILE A 103 1.54 -5.29 -0.24
C ILE A 103 1.46 -6.56 -1.10
N PHE A 104 1.43 -7.71 -0.43
CA PHE A 104 1.43 -9.02 -1.09
C PHE A 104 0.03 -9.59 -1.32
N TRP A 105 -0.98 -9.02 -0.67
CA TRP A 105 -2.35 -9.54 -0.71
C TRP A 105 -3.38 -8.45 -0.41
N TRP A 106 -4.56 -8.53 -1.01
CA TRP A 106 -5.73 -7.76 -0.58
C TRP A 106 -7.03 -8.53 -0.81
N SER A 107 -8.08 -8.12 -0.10
CA SER A 107 -9.44 -8.56 -0.36
C SER A 107 -10.44 -7.46 -0.06
N THR A 108 -11.46 -7.38 -0.91
CA THR A 108 -12.59 -6.48 -0.75
C THR A 108 -13.80 -7.28 -0.28
N LEU A 109 -14.38 -6.87 0.85
CA LEU A 109 -15.61 -7.46 1.34
C LEU A 109 -16.80 -6.82 0.63
N ASN A 110 -17.85 -7.61 0.41
CA ASN A 110 -19.10 -7.08 -0.15
C ASN A 110 -19.78 -6.17 0.90
N SER A 111 -19.70 -4.86 0.66
CA SER A 111 -20.23 -3.83 1.55
C SER A 111 -21.76 -3.86 1.68
N ARG A 112 -22.49 -4.54 0.77
CA ARG A 112 -23.94 -4.73 0.89
C ARG A 112 -24.34 -5.45 2.18
N ARG A 113 -23.46 -6.29 2.75
CA ARG A 113 -23.72 -6.93 4.06
C ARG A 113 -23.91 -5.89 5.17
N ASN A 114 -23.12 -4.83 5.18
CA ASN A 114 -23.22 -3.79 6.21
C ASN A 114 -24.50 -2.96 6.02
N ALA A 115 -24.90 -2.69 4.78
CA ALA A 115 -26.18 -2.04 4.48
C ALA A 115 -27.39 -2.90 4.90
N MET A 116 -27.31 -4.23 4.77
CA MET A 116 -28.37 -5.16 5.21
C MET A 116 -28.50 -5.27 6.73
N LEU A 117 -27.45 -5.01 7.51
CA LEU A 117 -27.52 -5.02 8.98
C LEU A 117 -28.17 -3.74 9.56
N LEU A 118 -28.34 -2.70 8.74
CA LEU A 118 -28.96 -1.43 9.10
C LEU A 118 -30.44 -1.35 8.68
N LEU A 119 -30.97 -2.42 8.07
CA LEU A 119 -32.38 -2.62 7.72
C LEU A 119 -33.03 -3.57 8.74
#